data_AF-A0A241WI47-F1
#
_entry.id   AF-A0A241WI47-F1
#
_cell.length_a   1.000
_cell.length_b   1.000
_cell.length_c   1.000
_cell.angle_alpha   90.00
_cell.angle_beta   90.00
_cell.angle_gamma   90.00
#
_symmetry.space_group_name_H-M   'P 1'
#
loop_
_entity.id
_entity.type
_entity.pdbx_description
1 polymer ?
#
loop_
_entity_poly.entity_id
_entity_poly.type
_entity_poly.pdbx_seq_one_letter_code
_entity_poly.pdbx_strand_id
1 'polypeptide(L)'
;MDQNNSKIKQILGWIIAVPMLLLGVYLCLFEHENLRVIVYASLSYVLYFICIGRKQYIKSDYLIHFLGLFICYIVLQIILRASPFLQLHEFKLTYPTWQKASQVQIVDQEEHTHHVSKGINYAYMNVIYQYEFDHKKYSTEQADIARQYHLWLWEDNQKLLDLTKMKFNQALNQNEQEVYVNVQQPSESIYFYSQHWLDIRGSWIAHILFLLQIFSILALVGVLGIVVKKVINPNNTIQTWSKSKKMIFAIIFFTAAWTFLMGCWILLMYLTHP
;
A
#
# COMPACT_ATOMS: atom_id res chain seq x y z
N MET A 1 10.28 41.79 -20.49
CA MET A 1 10.60 40.41 -20.94
C MET A 1 10.71 39.40 -19.78
N ASP A 2 11.02 39.80 -18.55
CA ASP A 2 11.27 38.85 -17.44
C ASP A 2 10.05 38.11 -16.87
N GLN A 3 8.85 38.71 -16.89
CA GLN A 3 7.65 38.05 -16.34
C GLN A 3 7.21 36.81 -17.13
N ASN A 4 7.45 36.78 -18.44
CA ASN A 4 7.08 35.63 -19.28
C ASN A 4 8.05 34.46 -19.05
N ASN A 5 9.33 34.77 -18.80
CA ASN A 5 10.37 33.78 -18.56
C ASN A 5 10.20 33.08 -17.20
N SER A 6 9.68 33.77 -16.17
CA SER A 6 9.42 33.14 -14.86
C SER A 6 8.21 32.21 -14.89
N LYS A 7 7.13 32.57 -15.61
CA LYS A 7 5.97 31.69 -15.82
C LYS A 7 6.34 30.43 -16.60
N ILE A 8 7.13 30.56 -17.66
CA ILE A 8 7.59 29.43 -18.46
C ILE A 8 8.46 28.49 -17.62
N LYS A 9 9.40 29.01 -16.81
CA LYS A 9 10.20 28.19 -15.88
C LYS A 9 9.37 27.49 -14.81
N GLN A 10 8.31 28.14 -14.32
CA GLN A 10 7.42 27.57 -13.32
C GLN A 10 6.56 26.44 -13.92
N ILE A 11 6.05 26.64 -15.14
CA ILE A 11 5.29 25.63 -15.90
C ILE A 11 6.21 24.46 -16.28
N LEU A 12 7.43 24.71 -16.79
CA LEU A 12 8.42 23.65 -17.03
C LEU A 12 8.79 22.91 -15.74
N GLY A 13 8.90 23.63 -14.62
CA GLY A 13 9.15 23.04 -13.31
C GLY A 13 8.07 22.05 -12.91
N TRP A 14 6.78 22.37 -13.11
CA TRP A 14 5.67 21.44 -12.86
C TRP A 14 5.61 20.30 -13.88
N ILE A 15 5.87 20.58 -15.16
CA ILE A 15 5.90 19.58 -16.24
C ILE A 15 7.03 18.56 -16.04
N ILE A 16 8.12 18.91 -15.37
CA ILE A 16 9.23 17.98 -15.10
C ILE A 16 9.07 17.36 -13.71
N ALA A 17 8.72 18.15 -12.70
CA ALA A 17 8.61 17.67 -11.33
C ALA A 17 7.47 16.66 -11.17
N VAL A 18 6.30 16.86 -11.80
CA VAL A 18 5.18 15.93 -11.67
C VAL A 18 5.51 14.57 -12.29
N PRO A 19 5.99 14.47 -13.54
CA PRO A 19 6.44 13.19 -14.09
C PRO A 19 7.61 12.58 -13.34
N MET A 20 8.56 13.35 -12.79
CA MET A 20 9.63 12.78 -11.97
C MET A 20 9.12 12.26 -10.62
N LEU A 21 8.11 12.88 -10.02
CA LEU A 21 7.48 12.41 -8.79
C LEU A 21 6.60 11.18 -9.07
N LEU A 22 5.87 11.17 -10.20
CA LEU A 22 5.11 10.01 -10.68
C LEU A 22 6.03 8.86 -11.10
N LEU A 23 7.17 9.15 -11.73
CA LEU A 23 8.22 8.19 -12.09
C LEU A 23 8.94 7.69 -10.83
N GLY A 24 9.15 8.54 -9.82
CA GLY A 24 9.70 8.15 -8.53
C GLY A 24 8.74 7.24 -7.76
N VAL A 25 7.45 7.55 -7.77
CA VAL A 25 6.40 6.69 -7.20
C VAL A 25 6.27 5.40 -8.02
N TYR A 26 6.34 5.46 -9.35
CA TYR A 26 6.40 4.31 -10.25
C TYR A 26 7.60 3.42 -9.92
N LEU A 27 8.83 3.95 -9.89
CA LEU A 27 10.03 3.18 -9.60
C LEU A 27 10.04 2.60 -8.18
N CYS A 28 9.50 3.32 -7.18
CA CYS A 28 9.34 2.81 -5.82
C CYS A 28 8.25 1.72 -5.68
N LEU A 29 7.32 1.64 -6.64
CA LEU A 29 6.22 0.67 -6.61
C LEU A 29 6.47 -0.55 -7.52
N PHE A 30 7.22 -0.40 -8.62
CA PHE A 30 7.20 -1.35 -9.74
C PHE A 30 8.15 -2.56 -9.65
N GLU A 31 8.93 -2.75 -8.58
CA GLU A 31 9.92 -3.84 -8.59
C GLU A 31 9.31 -5.25 -8.68
N HIS A 32 8.02 -5.47 -8.33
CA HIS A 32 7.36 -6.79 -8.40
C HIS A 32 5.84 -6.69 -8.67
N GLU A 33 5.40 -5.81 -9.57
CA GLU A 33 3.96 -5.47 -9.72
C GLU A 33 3.23 -6.24 -10.83
N ASN A 34 1.97 -6.56 -10.57
CA ASN A 34 1.07 -7.23 -11.51
C ASN A 34 0.65 -6.26 -12.63
N LEU A 35 1.27 -6.38 -13.81
CA LEU A 35 0.99 -5.53 -14.99
C LEU A 35 -0.49 -5.56 -15.40
N ARG A 36 -1.26 -6.58 -15.01
CA ARG A 36 -2.70 -6.70 -15.29
C ARG A 36 -3.51 -5.59 -14.64
N VAL A 37 -3.03 -5.00 -13.53
CA VAL A 37 -3.69 -3.88 -12.87
C VAL A 37 -3.75 -2.63 -13.76
N ILE A 38 -2.81 -2.47 -14.72
CA ILE A 38 -2.88 -1.39 -15.72
C ILE A 38 -4.11 -1.55 -16.62
N VAL A 39 -4.45 -2.79 -16.99
CA VAL A 39 -5.64 -3.08 -17.81
C VAL A 39 -6.89 -2.77 -17.02
N TYR A 40 -6.97 -3.19 -15.75
CA TYR A 40 -8.10 -2.87 -14.87
C TYR A 40 -8.27 -1.37 -14.69
N ALA A 41 -7.18 -0.65 -14.43
CA ALA A 41 -7.21 0.80 -14.30
C ALA A 41 -7.70 1.50 -15.56
N SER A 42 -7.24 1.06 -16.73
CA SER A 42 -7.68 1.61 -18.02
C SER A 42 -9.17 1.38 -18.25
N LEU A 43 -9.66 0.16 -18.00
CA LEU A 43 -11.07 -0.19 -18.15
C LEU A 43 -11.95 0.58 -17.16
N SER A 44 -11.58 0.60 -15.87
CA SER A 44 -12.30 1.35 -14.84
C SER A 44 -12.34 2.85 -15.14
N TYR A 45 -11.24 3.41 -15.65
CA TYR A 45 -11.17 4.81 -16.05
C TYR A 45 -12.09 5.12 -17.25
N VAL A 46 -12.12 4.25 -18.27
CA VAL A 46 -13.03 4.39 -19.42
C VAL A 46 -14.49 4.27 -18.97
N LEU A 47 -14.81 3.31 -18.10
CA LEU A 47 -16.16 3.15 -17.55
C LEU A 47 -16.58 4.40 -16.76
N TYR A 48 -15.72 4.92 -15.90
CA TYR A 48 -15.96 6.17 -15.19
C TYR A 48 -16.23 7.32 -16.15
N PHE A 49 -15.44 7.44 -17.22
CA PHE A 49 -15.62 8.48 -18.24
C PHE A 49 -16.98 8.38 -18.94
N ILE A 50 -17.38 7.18 -19.35
CA ILE A 50 -18.66 6.92 -20.03
C ILE A 50 -19.84 7.19 -19.09
N CYS A 51 -19.77 6.73 -17.84
CA CYS A 51 -20.88 6.77 -16.89
C CYS A 51 -21.06 8.14 -16.22
N ILE A 52 -19.97 8.81 -15.84
CA ILE A 52 -20.00 10.00 -14.97
C ILE A 52 -19.42 11.23 -15.69
N GLY A 53 -18.35 11.05 -16.47
CA GLY A 53 -17.56 12.14 -17.06
C GLY A 53 -18.19 12.87 -18.26
N ARG A 54 -19.31 12.36 -18.81
CA ARG A 54 -19.85 12.78 -20.12
C ARG A 54 -20.18 14.28 -20.25
N LYS A 55 -20.46 14.98 -19.15
CA LYS A 55 -20.83 16.42 -19.15
C LYS A 55 -19.74 17.39 -18.69
N GLN A 56 -18.70 16.94 -17.98
CA GLN A 56 -17.75 17.85 -17.29
C GLN A 56 -16.37 17.98 -17.96
N TYR A 57 -16.01 17.13 -18.95
CA TYR A 57 -14.58 16.93 -19.28
C TYR A 57 -14.19 17.10 -20.77
N ILE A 58 -15.04 17.67 -21.63
CA ILE A 58 -14.75 17.82 -23.07
C ILE A 58 -13.64 18.87 -23.36
N LYS A 59 -13.20 19.65 -22.37
CA LYS A 59 -12.13 20.67 -22.48
C LYS A 59 -10.90 20.41 -21.61
N SER A 60 -10.80 19.21 -21.04
CA SER A 60 -9.74 18.89 -20.08
C SER A 60 -8.38 18.66 -20.77
N ASP A 61 -7.32 19.21 -20.18
CA ASP A 61 -5.94 18.97 -20.59
C ASP A 61 -5.59 17.46 -20.49
N TYR A 62 -4.78 16.95 -21.41
CA TYR A 62 -4.30 15.56 -21.42
C TYR A 62 -3.66 15.16 -20.09
N LEU A 63 -3.07 16.13 -19.38
CA LEU A 63 -2.50 15.95 -18.04
C LEU A 63 -3.51 15.46 -17.00
N ILE A 64 -4.76 15.93 -17.05
CA ILE A 64 -5.79 15.52 -16.09
C ILE A 64 -6.22 14.07 -16.35
N HIS A 65 -6.32 13.67 -17.61
CA HIS A 65 -6.65 12.29 -17.97
C HIS A 65 -5.54 11.31 -17.55
N PHE A 66 -4.29 11.69 -17.80
CA PHE A 66 -3.14 10.93 -17.35
C PHE A 66 -3.10 10.80 -15.82
N LEU A 67 -3.31 11.91 -15.10
CA LEU A 67 -3.35 11.90 -13.64
C LEU A 67 -4.51 11.05 -13.09
N GLY A 68 -5.69 11.13 -13.71
CA GLY A 68 -6.85 10.32 -13.33
C GLY A 68 -6.60 8.82 -13.50
N LEU A 69 -5.98 8.42 -14.62
CA LEU A 69 -5.61 7.02 -14.86
C LEU A 69 -4.54 6.55 -13.86
N PHE A 70 -3.55 7.39 -13.57
CA PHE A 70 -2.53 7.09 -12.56
C PHE A 70 -3.16 6.90 -11.17
N ILE A 71 -4.05 7.79 -10.74
CA ILE A 71 -4.75 7.66 -9.46
C ILE A 71 -5.57 6.37 -9.42
N CYS A 72 -6.30 6.06 -10.49
CA CYS A 72 -7.09 4.83 -10.58
C CYS A 72 -6.21 3.58 -10.44
N TYR A 73 -5.06 3.57 -11.13
CA TYR A 73 -4.08 2.51 -11.01
C TYR A 73 -3.58 2.33 -9.57
N ILE A 74 -3.16 3.42 -8.90
CA ILE A 74 -2.67 3.36 -7.51
C ILE A 74 -3.76 2.83 -6.57
N VAL A 75 -5.00 3.30 -6.72
CA VAL A 75 -6.13 2.85 -5.88
C VAL A 75 -6.40 1.36 -6.08
N LEU A 76 -6.45 0.89 -7.33
CA LEU A 76 -6.67 -0.53 -7.61
C LEU A 76 -5.52 -1.41 -7.09
N GLN A 77 -4.28 -0.93 -7.19
CA GLN A 77 -3.13 -1.63 -6.62
C GLN A 77 -3.23 -1.77 -5.11
N ILE A 78 -3.60 -0.69 -4.41
CA ILE A 78 -3.83 -0.72 -2.97
C ILE A 78 -4.92 -1.73 -2.62
N ILE A 79 -6.06 -1.68 -3.31
CA ILE A 79 -7.20 -2.57 -3.05
C ILE A 79 -6.82 -4.04 -3.29
N LEU A 80 -6.17 -4.36 -4.41
CA LEU A 80 -5.80 -5.73 -4.75
C LEU A 80 -4.74 -6.28 -3.77
N ARG A 81 -3.69 -5.50 -3.47
CA ARG A 81 -2.66 -5.92 -2.51
C ARG A 81 -3.16 -6.00 -1.08
N ALA A 82 -4.17 -5.21 -0.72
CA ALA A 82 -4.77 -5.25 0.61
C ALA A 82 -5.76 -6.39 0.79
N SER A 83 -6.18 -7.08 -0.28
CA SER A 83 -7.24 -8.08 -0.20
C SER A 83 -6.75 -9.46 -0.65
N PRO A 84 -6.39 -10.37 0.28
CA PRO A 84 -6.13 -11.77 -0.03
C PRO A 84 -7.27 -12.42 -0.84
N PHE A 85 -8.51 -12.09 -0.51
CA PHE A 85 -9.69 -12.52 -1.26
C PHE A 85 -9.63 -12.12 -2.74
N LEU A 86 -9.32 -10.86 -3.05
CA LEU A 86 -9.24 -10.39 -4.43
C LEU A 86 -8.03 -10.96 -5.16
N GLN A 87 -6.90 -11.17 -4.48
CA GLN A 87 -5.72 -11.83 -5.06
C GLN A 87 -6.05 -13.25 -5.51
N LEU A 88 -6.74 -14.01 -4.67
CA LEU A 88 -7.21 -15.36 -4.98
C LEU A 88 -8.20 -15.36 -6.17
N HIS A 89 -9.15 -14.42 -6.21
CA HIS A 89 -10.11 -14.34 -7.31
C HIS A 89 -9.48 -13.86 -8.63
N GLU A 90 -8.56 -12.90 -8.58
CA GLU A 90 -7.79 -12.46 -9.75
C GLU A 90 -6.93 -13.60 -10.28
N PHE A 91 -6.35 -14.40 -9.39
CA PHE A 91 -5.61 -15.59 -9.75
C PHE A 91 -6.50 -16.61 -10.47
N LYS A 92 -7.66 -16.97 -9.91
CA LYS A 92 -8.62 -17.91 -10.56
C LYS A 92 -9.07 -17.40 -11.93
N LEU A 93 -9.29 -16.09 -12.06
CA LEU A 93 -9.68 -15.47 -13.33
C LEU A 93 -8.57 -15.57 -14.37
N THR A 94 -7.32 -15.37 -13.97
CA THR A 94 -6.19 -15.29 -14.89
C THR A 94 -5.59 -16.66 -15.22
N TYR A 95 -5.74 -17.62 -14.32
CA TYR A 95 -5.22 -18.98 -14.47
C TYR A 95 -6.39 -19.98 -14.45
N PRO A 96 -7.30 -19.95 -15.44
CA PRO A 96 -8.51 -20.79 -15.45
C PRO A 96 -8.21 -22.28 -15.59
N THR A 97 -7.01 -22.64 -16.07
CA THR A 97 -6.58 -24.04 -16.17
C THR A 97 -6.06 -24.60 -14.85
N TRP A 98 -5.81 -23.76 -13.83
CA TRP A 98 -5.35 -24.22 -12.54
C TRP A 98 -6.51 -24.79 -11.73
N GLN A 99 -6.25 -25.89 -11.04
CA GLN A 99 -7.26 -26.62 -10.28
C GLN A 99 -6.94 -26.63 -8.80
N LYS A 100 -7.98 -26.63 -7.96
CA LYS A 100 -7.82 -26.71 -6.51
C LYS A 100 -7.31 -28.10 -6.12
N ALA A 101 -6.24 -28.17 -5.35
CA ALA A 101 -5.71 -29.42 -4.82
C ALA A 101 -6.60 -29.99 -3.72
N SER A 102 -6.52 -31.29 -3.50
CA SER A 102 -7.16 -31.97 -2.37
C SER A 102 -6.14 -32.36 -1.30
N GLN A 103 -6.64 -32.60 -0.08
CA GLN A 103 -5.83 -33.10 1.05
C GLN A 103 -4.56 -32.29 1.32
N VAL A 104 -4.69 -30.96 1.38
CA VAL A 104 -3.57 -30.07 1.67
C VAL A 104 -3.18 -30.23 3.15
N GLN A 105 -1.90 -30.47 3.39
CA GLN A 105 -1.32 -30.58 4.73
C GLN A 105 -0.05 -29.75 4.82
N ILE A 106 0.08 -28.96 5.89
CA ILE A 106 1.33 -28.29 6.22
C ILE A 106 2.27 -29.33 6.87
N VAL A 107 3.45 -29.51 6.27
CA VAL A 107 4.48 -30.43 6.77
C VAL A 107 5.39 -29.71 7.74
N ASP A 108 5.84 -28.51 7.35
CA ASP A 108 6.73 -27.69 8.15
C ASP A 108 6.48 -26.21 7.86
N GLN A 109 6.88 -25.37 8.82
CA GLN A 109 6.77 -23.93 8.70
C GLN A 109 7.95 -23.25 9.40
N GLU A 110 8.54 -22.28 8.73
CA GLU A 110 9.63 -21.49 9.29
C GLU A 110 9.25 -20.02 9.36
N GLU A 111 9.59 -19.42 10.49
CA GLU A 111 9.33 -18.03 10.82
C GLU A 111 10.56 -17.18 10.49
N HIS A 112 10.38 -16.17 9.67
CA HIS A 112 11.47 -15.31 9.22
C HIS A 112 11.15 -13.84 9.46
N THR A 113 12.17 -13.06 9.77
CA THR A 113 12.11 -11.59 9.79
C THR A 113 13.05 -11.04 8.73
N HIS A 114 12.58 -10.04 8.01
CA HIS A 114 13.39 -9.33 7.04
C HIS A 114 13.63 -7.90 7.49
N HIS A 115 14.90 -7.55 7.55
CA HIS A 115 15.36 -6.21 7.87
C HIS A 115 15.67 -5.43 6.59
N VAL A 116 14.82 -4.46 6.26
CA VAL A 116 15.02 -3.62 5.08
C VAL A 116 15.73 -2.34 5.50
N SER A 117 16.99 -2.16 5.07
CA SER A 117 17.81 -0.99 5.40
C SER A 117 17.19 0.37 5.03
N LYS A 118 16.31 0.41 4.03
CA LYS A 118 15.60 1.60 3.55
C LYS A 118 14.08 1.43 3.48
N GLY A 119 13.54 0.51 4.27
CA GLY A 119 12.13 0.14 4.22
C GLY A 119 11.60 -0.24 5.57
N ILE A 120 10.43 -0.84 5.57
CA ILE A 120 9.75 -1.27 6.78
C ILE A 120 10.08 -2.74 6.99
N ASN A 121 10.53 -3.07 8.19
CA ASN A 121 10.75 -4.46 8.57
C ASN A 121 9.44 -5.25 8.45
N TYR A 122 9.56 -6.51 8.11
CA TYR A 122 8.41 -7.41 8.04
C TYR A 122 8.77 -8.80 8.52
N ALA A 123 7.76 -9.50 8.99
CA ALA A 123 7.82 -10.93 9.29
C ALA A 123 7.03 -11.69 8.22
N TYR A 124 7.44 -12.91 7.94
CA TYR A 124 6.77 -13.79 6.99
C TYR A 124 7.00 -15.26 7.37
N MET A 125 6.21 -16.14 6.76
CA MET A 125 6.32 -17.58 6.92
C MET A 125 6.85 -18.19 5.62
N ASN A 126 7.81 -19.11 5.73
CA ASN A 126 8.04 -20.11 4.69
C ASN A 126 7.26 -21.36 5.07
N VAL A 127 6.57 -21.94 4.11
CA VAL A 127 5.67 -23.07 4.38
C VAL A 127 6.01 -24.20 3.42
N ILE A 128 6.30 -25.36 4.00
CA ILE A 128 6.42 -26.62 3.26
C ILE A 128 5.09 -27.33 3.39
N TYR A 129 4.42 -27.57 2.27
CA TYR A 129 3.12 -28.21 2.24
C TYR A 129 3.07 -29.36 1.25
N GLN A 130 2.25 -30.34 1.60
CA GLN A 130 1.90 -31.47 0.75
C GLN A 130 0.48 -31.34 0.27
N TYR A 131 0.23 -31.84 -0.93
CA TYR A 131 -1.08 -31.84 -1.55
C TYR A 131 -1.24 -33.04 -2.48
N GLU A 132 -2.48 -33.46 -2.67
CA GLU A 132 -2.83 -34.51 -3.63
C GLU A 132 -3.43 -33.89 -4.89
N PHE A 133 -2.93 -34.31 -6.04
CA PHE A 133 -3.49 -34.00 -7.35
C PHE A 133 -3.38 -35.24 -8.25
N ASP A 134 -4.48 -35.63 -8.89
CA ASP A 134 -4.54 -36.84 -9.75
C ASP A 134 -3.98 -38.10 -9.05
N HIS A 135 -4.41 -38.32 -7.79
CA HIS A 135 -3.97 -39.43 -6.93
C HIS A 135 -2.46 -39.53 -6.65
N LYS A 136 -1.71 -38.48 -6.97
CA LYS A 136 -0.29 -38.35 -6.68
C LYS A 136 -0.08 -37.27 -5.62
N LYS A 137 0.82 -37.56 -4.69
CA LYS A 137 1.23 -36.62 -3.66
C LYS A 137 2.41 -35.80 -4.15
N TYR A 138 2.32 -34.50 -3.94
CA TYR A 138 3.38 -33.54 -4.22
C TYR A 138 3.74 -32.82 -2.93
N SER A 139 4.97 -32.31 -2.87
CA SER A 139 5.47 -31.50 -1.77
C SER A 139 6.20 -30.32 -2.38
N THR A 140 5.92 -29.13 -1.89
CA THR A 140 6.62 -27.92 -2.33
C THR A 140 6.85 -26.98 -1.15
N GLU A 141 7.80 -26.08 -1.31
CA GLU A 141 8.05 -24.98 -0.40
C GLU A 141 7.59 -23.69 -1.08
N GLN A 142 6.84 -22.88 -0.35
CA GLN A 142 6.53 -21.52 -0.77
C GLN A 142 7.00 -20.55 0.30
N ALA A 143 7.83 -19.61 -0.14
CA ALA A 143 8.35 -18.56 0.71
C ALA A 143 7.40 -17.36 0.79
N ASP A 144 7.60 -16.54 1.81
CA ASP A 144 7.00 -15.21 1.93
C ASP A 144 5.46 -15.21 2.00
N ILE A 145 4.93 -16.15 2.79
CA ILE A 145 3.50 -16.29 3.09
C ILE A 145 3.13 -15.50 4.34
N ALA A 146 1.89 -15.02 4.39
CA ALA A 146 1.33 -14.33 5.55
C ALA A 146 2.13 -13.10 6.01
N ARG A 147 2.89 -12.47 5.10
CA ARG A 147 3.74 -11.31 5.37
C ARG A 147 3.03 -10.27 6.22
N GLN A 148 3.67 -9.76 7.28
CA GLN A 148 3.17 -8.65 8.10
C GLN A 148 4.25 -7.59 8.27
N TYR A 149 3.94 -6.34 7.91
CA TYR A 149 4.83 -5.19 8.10
C TYR A 149 4.68 -4.60 9.51
N HIS A 150 5.75 -3.94 9.98
CA HIS A 150 5.64 -3.05 11.14
C HIS A 150 4.59 -1.98 10.86
N LEU A 151 3.62 -1.88 11.75
CA LEU A 151 2.69 -0.77 11.71
C LEU A 151 3.26 0.38 12.51
N TRP A 152 3.93 0.13 13.63
CA TRP A 152 4.44 1.17 14.53
C TRP A 152 5.97 1.30 14.47
N LEU A 153 6.46 2.54 14.64
CA LEU A 153 7.90 2.85 14.64
C LEU A 153 8.70 2.13 15.75
N TRP A 154 8.05 1.81 16.85
CA TRP A 154 8.64 1.18 18.05
C TRP A 154 8.13 -0.26 18.25
N GLU A 155 7.58 -0.87 17.20
CA GLU A 155 7.16 -2.27 17.25
C GLU A 155 8.40 -3.18 17.28
N ASP A 156 8.30 -4.27 18.04
CA ASP A 156 9.38 -5.24 18.19
C ASP A 156 9.23 -6.40 17.20
N ASN A 157 10.34 -6.91 16.69
CA ASN A 157 10.33 -7.97 15.69
C ASN A 157 9.70 -9.27 16.23
N GLN A 158 9.92 -9.60 17.51
CA GLN A 158 9.36 -10.82 18.10
C GLN A 158 7.84 -10.73 18.16
N LYS A 159 7.30 -9.58 18.55
CA LYS A 159 5.84 -9.35 18.53
C LYS A 159 5.25 -9.50 17.13
N LEU A 160 5.99 -9.07 16.10
CA LEU A 160 5.55 -9.21 14.72
C LEU A 160 5.59 -10.67 14.24
N LEU A 161 6.61 -11.43 14.63
CA LEU A 161 6.68 -12.88 14.42
C LEU A 161 5.49 -13.58 15.07
N ASP A 162 5.24 -13.31 16.35
CA ASP A 162 4.13 -13.91 17.10
C ASP A 162 2.78 -13.59 16.45
N LEU A 163 2.59 -12.35 15.97
CA LEU A 163 1.38 -11.93 15.24
C LEU A 163 1.23 -12.67 13.91
N THR A 164 2.33 -12.82 13.16
CA THR A 164 2.35 -13.50 11.87
C THR A 164 1.96 -14.97 12.04
N LYS A 165 2.58 -15.65 13.02
CA LYS A 165 2.26 -17.02 13.40
C LYS A 165 0.81 -17.17 13.85
N MET A 166 0.32 -16.25 14.69
CA MET A 166 -1.06 -16.26 15.16
C MET A 166 -2.05 -16.17 13.99
N LYS A 167 -1.86 -15.21 13.07
CA LYS A 167 -2.71 -15.04 11.88
C LYS A 167 -2.68 -16.26 10.98
N PHE A 168 -1.49 -16.83 10.74
CA PHE A 168 -1.35 -18.02 9.92
C PHE A 168 -2.10 -19.21 10.54
N ASN A 169 -1.88 -19.48 11.83
CA ASN A 169 -2.58 -20.56 12.54
C ASN A 169 -4.09 -20.33 12.62
N GLN A 170 -4.54 -19.10 12.76
CA GLN A 170 -5.96 -18.77 12.73
C GLN A 170 -6.57 -19.14 11.37
N ALA A 171 -5.92 -18.74 10.27
CA ALA A 171 -6.40 -19.04 8.93
C ALA A 171 -6.42 -20.57 8.66
N LEU A 172 -5.42 -21.30 9.14
CA LEU A 172 -5.39 -22.77 9.12
C LEU A 172 -6.58 -23.39 9.87
N ASN A 173 -6.82 -22.94 11.10
CA ASN A 173 -7.91 -23.45 11.94
C ASN A 173 -9.30 -23.14 11.35
N GLN A 174 -9.42 -22.04 10.60
CA GLN A 174 -10.64 -21.62 9.92
C GLN A 174 -10.82 -22.29 8.55
N ASN A 175 -9.87 -23.12 8.10
CA ASN A 175 -9.87 -23.77 6.79
C ASN A 175 -10.00 -22.77 5.63
N GLU A 176 -9.41 -21.57 5.77
CA GLU A 176 -9.44 -20.55 4.73
C GLU A 176 -8.43 -20.81 3.61
N GLN A 177 -7.45 -21.67 3.86
CA GLN A 177 -6.37 -21.96 2.93
C GLN A 177 -6.85 -22.65 1.65
N GLU A 178 -6.32 -22.22 0.51
CA GLU A 178 -6.53 -22.90 -0.77
C GLU A 178 -5.20 -23.09 -1.49
N VAL A 179 -4.99 -24.28 -2.04
CA VAL A 179 -3.87 -24.57 -2.94
C VAL A 179 -4.40 -24.77 -4.33
N TYR A 180 -3.80 -24.07 -5.28
CA TYR A 180 -4.06 -24.23 -6.70
C TYR A 180 -2.85 -24.84 -7.38
N VAL A 181 -3.08 -25.78 -8.28
CA VAL A 181 -2.07 -26.58 -8.98
C VAL A 181 -2.18 -26.35 -10.47
N ASN A 182 -1.02 -26.24 -11.11
CA ASN A 182 -0.91 -26.17 -12.56
C ASN A 182 -1.20 -27.55 -13.17
N VAL A 183 -2.28 -27.68 -13.94
CA VAL A 183 -2.66 -28.96 -14.56
C VAL A 183 -1.61 -29.45 -15.56
N GLN A 184 -0.92 -28.54 -16.25
CA GLN A 184 0.15 -28.92 -17.18
C GLN A 184 1.43 -29.37 -16.46
N GLN A 185 1.68 -28.85 -15.25
CA GLN A 185 2.85 -29.18 -14.46
C GLN A 185 2.48 -29.31 -12.97
N PRO A 186 1.97 -30.48 -12.53
CA PRO A 186 1.40 -30.64 -11.18
C PRO A 186 2.35 -30.41 -10.01
N SER A 187 3.66 -30.33 -10.25
CA SER A 187 4.66 -29.93 -9.23
C SER A 187 4.66 -28.42 -8.94
N GLU A 188 4.05 -27.61 -9.82
CA GLU A 188 3.87 -26.18 -9.61
C GLU A 188 2.52 -25.94 -8.91
N SER A 189 2.58 -25.31 -7.75
CA SER A 189 1.41 -24.94 -6.98
C SER A 189 1.59 -23.61 -6.28
N ILE A 190 0.46 -22.98 -5.96
CA ILE A 190 0.42 -21.74 -5.19
C ILE A 190 -0.53 -21.93 -4.02
N TYR A 191 0.00 -21.65 -2.83
CA TYR A 191 -0.70 -21.65 -1.56
C TYR A 191 -1.20 -20.24 -1.25
N PHE A 192 -2.52 -20.11 -1.12
CA PHE A 192 -3.20 -18.92 -0.64
C PHE A 192 -3.61 -19.16 0.81
N TYR A 193 -3.04 -18.38 1.73
CA TYR A 193 -3.18 -18.64 3.16
C TYR A 193 -4.50 -18.16 3.76
N SER A 194 -5.16 -17.16 3.19
CA SER A 194 -6.38 -16.58 3.73
C SER A 194 -7.29 -16.06 2.62
N GLN A 195 -8.60 -16.00 2.93
CA GLN A 195 -9.65 -15.44 2.08
C GLN A 195 -10.26 -14.17 2.69
N HIS A 196 -9.57 -13.53 3.63
CA HIS A 196 -10.04 -12.28 4.20
C HIS A 196 -10.09 -11.16 3.16
N TRP A 197 -11.07 -10.26 3.34
CA TRP A 197 -11.27 -9.12 2.47
C TRP A 197 -10.19 -8.05 2.61
N LEU A 198 -9.59 -7.93 3.80
CA LEU A 198 -8.63 -6.87 4.09
C LEU A 198 -7.52 -7.37 5.04
N ASP A 199 -6.28 -7.26 4.59
CA ASP A 199 -5.08 -7.38 5.40
C ASP A 199 -4.27 -6.08 5.32
N ILE A 200 -4.53 -5.18 6.28
CA ILE A 200 -3.86 -3.87 6.36
C ILE A 200 -2.36 -4.05 6.58
N ARG A 201 -1.98 -4.94 7.50
CA ARG A 201 -0.58 -5.14 7.91
C ARG A 201 0.21 -5.96 6.90
N GLY A 202 -0.42 -6.85 6.14
CA GLY A 202 0.25 -7.59 5.06
C GLY A 202 0.34 -6.87 3.72
N SER A 203 -0.17 -5.64 3.63
CA SER A 203 -0.24 -4.90 2.38
C SER A 203 0.57 -3.61 2.38
N TRP A 204 0.66 -2.98 1.22
CA TRP A 204 1.32 -1.69 1.06
C TRP A 204 0.64 -0.56 1.86
N ILE A 205 -0.59 -0.76 2.33
CA ILE A 205 -1.26 0.18 3.25
C ILE A 205 -0.42 0.38 4.51
N ALA A 206 0.21 -0.68 5.04
CA ALA A 206 1.10 -0.55 6.19
C ALA A 206 2.24 0.44 5.94
N HIS A 207 2.77 0.50 4.71
CA HIS A 207 3.82 1.45 4.36
C HIS A 207 3.35 2.90 4.40
N ILE A 208 2.17 3.15 3.84
CA ILE A 208 1.56 4.48 3.89
C ILE A 208 1.34 4.89 5.35
N LEU A 209 0.79 3.99 6.17
CA LEU A 209 0.49 4.25 7.58
C LEU A 209 1.76 4.48 8.42
N PHE A 210 2.83 3.75 8.14
CA PHE A 210 4.12 3.94 8.81
C PHE A 210 4.77 5.28 8.42
N LEU A 211 4.83 5.61 7.12
CA LEU A 211 5.34 6.91 6.66
C LEU A 211 4.53 8.06 7.25
N LEU A 212 3.22 7.88 7.37
CA LEU A 212 2.34 8.88 7.95
C LEU A 212 2.67 9.19 9.41
N GLN A 213 3.10 8.19 10.19
CA GLN A 213 3.56 8.42 11.56
C GLN A 213 4.82 9.28 11.60
N ILE A 214 5.80 9.01 10.73
CA ILE A 214 7.03 9.80 10.65
C ILE A 214 6.69 11.27 10.36
N PHE A 215 5.86 11.53 9.35
CA PHE A 215 5.42 12.90 9.04
C PHE A 215 4.65 13.56 10.18
N SER A 216 3.83 12.79 10.90
CA SER A 216 3.08 13.30 12.06
C SER A 216 4.01 13.71 13.21
N ILE A 217 5.03 12.91 13.50
CA ILE A 217 6.06 13.24 14.51
C ILE A 217 6.83 14.50 14.09
N LEU A 218 7.28 14.57 12.83
CA LEU A 218 7.99 15.75 12.32
C LEU A 218 7.13 17.02 12.39
N ALA A 219 5.83 16.91 12.07
CA ALA A 219 4.89 18.01 12.20
C ALA A 219 4.74 18.48 13.65
N LEU A 220 4.62 17.54 14.59
CA LEU A 220 4.52 17.84 16.03
C LEU A 220 5.78 18.55 16.55
N VAL A 221 6.97 18.08 16.17
CA VAL A 221 8.25 18.75 16.49
C VAL A 221 8.29 20.17 15.90
N GLY A 222 7.81 20.35 14.68
CA GLY A 222 7.70 21.68 14.05
C GLY A 222 6.79 22.63 14.82
N VAL A 223 5.60 22.16 15.24
CA VAL A 223 4.66 22.96 16.05
C VAL A 223 5.27 23.34 17.39
N LEU A 224 5.89 22.40 18.09
CA LEU A 224 6.58 22.67 19.36
C LEU A 224 7.68 23.72 19.19
N GLY A 225 8.48 23.64 18.12
CA GLY A 225 9.49 24.66 17.81
C GLY A 225 8.90 26.05 17.60
N ILE A 226 7.70 26.16 17.02
CA ILE A 226 7.00 27.44 16.84
C ILE A 226 6.47 27.98 18.16
N VAL A 227 5.91 27.12 19.02
CA VAL A 227 5.44 27.51 20.35
C VAL A 227 6.61 28.02 21.19
N VAL A 228 7.72 27.28 21.24
CA VAL A 228 8.96 27.69 21.93
C VAL A 228 9.45 29.03 21.39
N LYS A 229 9.50 29.21 20.06
CA LYS A 229 9.86 30.49 19.46
C LYS A 229 8.92 31.63 19.87
N LYS A 230 7.61 31.38 19.96
CA LYS A 230 6.61 32.39 20.35
C LYS A 230 6.75 32.77 21.82
N VAL A 231 7.13 31.83 22.68
CA VAL A 231 7.44 32.09 24.10
C VAL A 231 8.72 32.92 24.23
N ILE A 232 9.76 32.61 23.43
CA ILE A 232 11.06 33.29 23.49
C ILE A 232 11.03 34.67 22.80
N ASN A 233 10.24 34.85 21.74
CA ASN A 233 10.14 36.10 20.98
C ASN A 233 8.66 36.48 20.69
N PRO A 234 7.93 36.96 21.71
CA PRO A 234 6.48 37.17 21.64
C PRO A 234 6.06 38.32 20.72
N ASN A 235 6.90 39.35 20.56
CA ASN A 235 6.54 40.57 19.84
C ASN A 235 6.96 40.58 18.36
N ASN A 236 7.52 39.47 17.84
CA ASN A 236 7.92 39.33 16.44
C ASN A 236 8.71 40.54 15.87
N THR A 237 9.49 41.22 16.71
CA THR A 237 10.27 42.42 16.32
C THR A 237 11.37 42.11 15.31
N ILE A 238 11.64 40.83 15.03
CA ILE A 238 12.50 40.37 13.95
C ILE A 238 11.64 40.12 12.69
N GLN A 239 11.69 41.11 11.82
CA GLN A 239 10.80 41.41 10.70
C GLN A 239 10.78 40.36 9.57
N THR A 240 9.62 40.28 8.91
CA THR A 240 9.24 39.54 7.69
C THR A 240 9.17 38.02 7.77
N TRP A 241 8.06 37.46 7.28
CA TRP A 241 7.90 36.02 7.15
C TRP A 241 8.56 35.54 5.85
N SER A 242 9.75 34.95 5.96
CA SER A 242 10.49 34.34 4.84
C SER A 242 9.70 33.19 4.20
N LYS A 243 10.10 32.73 3.00
CA LYS A 243 9.44 31.62 2.26
C LYS A 243 9.17 30.39 3.14
N SER A 244 10.06 30.09 4.09
CA SER A 244 9.96 29.01 5.08
C SER A 244 8.77 29.16 6.04
N LYS A 245 8.43 30.40 6.39
CA LYS A 245 7.35 30.74 7.31
C LYS A 245 5.95 30.59 6.64
N LYS A 246 5.85 30.73 5.31
CA LYS A 246 4.64 30.34 4.54
C LYS A 246 4.49 28.82 4.43
N MET A 247 5.60 28.10 4.27
CA MET A 247 5.62 26.63 4.25
C MET A 247 5.14 26.04 5.58
N ILE A 248 5.53 26.67 6.70
CA ILE A 248 5.09 26.32 8.05
C ILE A 248 3.56 26.45 8.22
N PHE A 249 2.94 27.51 7.68
CA PHE A 249 1.48 27.66 7.73
C PHE A 249 0.75 26.56 6.94
N ALA A 250 1.27 26.22 5.75
CA ALA A 250 0.73 25.10 4.96
C ALA A 250 0.89 23.76 5.67
N ILE A 251 2.02 23.53 6.35
CA ILE A 251 2.28 22.34 7.17
C ILE A 251 1.29 22.27 8.34
N ILE A 252 1.06 23.35 9.08
CA ILE A 252 0.09 23.38 10.20
C ILE A 252 -1.33 23.10 9.71
N PHE A 253 -1.73 23.72 8.59
CA PHE A 253 -3.05 23.50 7.98
C PHE A 253 -3.24 22.06 7.52
N PHE A 254 -2.24 21.46 6.87
CA PHE A 254 -2.26 20.04 6.50
C PHE A 254 -2.27 19.14 7.73
N THR A 255 -1.52 19.50 8.79
CA THR A 255 -1.45 18.75 10.04
C THR A 255 -2.82 18.70 10.74
N ALA A 256 -3.53 19.83 10.82
CA ALA A 256 -4.86 19.88 11.43
C ALA A 256 -5.90 19.08 10.63
N ALA A 257 -5.90 19.22 9.31
CA ALA A 257 -6.79 18.46 8.43
C ALA A 257 -6.53 16.95 8.51
N TRP A 258 -5.26 16.56 8.65
CA TRP A 258 -4.88 15.15 8.66
C TRP A 258 -4.98 14.49 10.03
N THR A 259 -4.79 15.25 11.13
CA THR A 259 -5.08 14.77 12.50
C THR A 259 -6.57 14.51 12.66
N PHE A 260 -7.43 15.34 12.05
CA PHE A 260 -8.87 15.10 12.02
C PHE A 260 -9.21 13.80 11.26
N LEU A 261 -8.62 13.58 10.07
CA LEU A 261 -8.79 12.34 9.33
C LEU A 261 -8.27 11.11 10.08
N MET A 262 -7.15 11.24 10.80
CA MET A 262 -6.61 10.16 11.62
C MET A 262 -7.46 9.87 12.86
N GLY A 263 -8.07 10.89 13.46
CA GLY A 263 -9.07 10.72 14.52
C GLY A 263 -10.31 9.98 14.01
N CYS A 264 -10.83 10.36 12.84
CA CYS A 264 -11.91 9.63 12.18
C CYS A 264 -11.52 8.18 11.86
N TRP A 265 -10.27 7.93 11.46
CA TRP A 265 -9.76 6.59 11.16
C TRP A 265 -9.60 5.70 12.39
N ILE A 266 -9.04 6.22 13.48
CA ILE A 266 -8.94 5.51 14.76
C ILE A 266 -10.34 5.13 15.27
N LEU A 267 -11.30 6.06 15.14
CA LEU A 267 -12.69 5.80 15.48
C LEU A 267 -13.28 4.68 14.62
N LEU A 268 -12.96 4.65 13.32
CA LEU A 268 -13.43 3.63 12.38
C LEU A 268 -12.85 2.24 12.71
N MET A 269 -11.55 2.17 13.05
CA MET A 269 -10.89 0.93 13.47
C MET A 269 -11.40 0.40 14.82
N TYR A 270 -11.77 1.30 15.74
CA TYR A 270 -12.39 0.92 17.02
C TYR A 270 -13.81 0.36 16.83
N LEU A 271 -14.52 0.80 15.79
CA LEU A 271 -15.87 0.34 15.47
C LEU A 271 -15.88 -0.98 14.68
N THR A 272 -14.78 -1.34 14.01
CA THR A 272 -14.67 -2.57 13.19
C THR A 272 -13.98 -3.75 13.89
N HIS A 273 -13.44 -3.54 15.09
CA HIS A 273 -12.92 -4.60 15.97
C HIS A 273 -13.75 -4.69 17.26
N PRO A 274 -14.75 -5.58 17.35
CA PRO A 274 -15.08 -6.22 18.62
C PRO A 274 -13.98 -7.21 19.04
#